data_AF-A0A3C1GIX7-F1
#
_entry.id   AF-A0A3C1GIX7-F1
#
_cell.length_a   1.000
_cell.length_b   1.000
_cell.length_c   1.000
_cell.angle_alpha   90.00
_cell.angle_beta   90.00
_cell.angle_gamma   90.00
#
_symmetry.space_group_name_H-M   'P 1'
#
loop_
_entity.id
_entity.type
_entity.pdbx_description
1 polymer ?
#
loop_
_entity_poly.entity_id
_entity_poly.type
_entity_poly.pdbx_seq_one_letter_code
_entity_poly.pdbx_strand_id
1 'polypeptide(L)' 'MMTLYMEQWLRLLGGTIVLGSVLLVVFHNPQWLWVTGIMGVNLIQSAFTNF' A
#
# COMPACT_ATOMS: atom_id res chain seq x y z
N MET A 1 -4.91 -7.35 22.04
CA MET A 1 -5.00 -5.87 21.97
C MET A 1 -3.82 -5.26 21.22
N MET A 2 -2.57 -5.70 21.46
CA MET A 2 -1.39 -5.25 20.68
C MET A 2 -1.46 -5.59 19.17
N THR A 3 -2.09 -6.70 18.78
CA THR A 3 -2.17 -7.18 17.38
C THR A 3 -3.07 -6.31 16.49
N LEU A 4 -4.27 -5.95 16.96
CA LEU A 4 -5.22 -5.09 16.23
C LEU A 4 -4.64 -3.71 15.91
N TYR A 5 -3.77 -3.18 16.79
CA TYR A 5 -3.11 -1.90 16.54
C TYR A 5 -2.11 -2.03 15.38
N MET A 6 -1.29 -3.09 15.35
CA MET A 6 -0.34 -3.31 14.24
C MET A 6 -1.04 -3.49 12.89
N GLU A 7 -2.16 -4.22 12.81
CA GLU A 7 -2.89 -4.45 11.55
C GLU A 7 -3.45 -3.15 10.97
N GLN A 8 -3.97 -2.26 11.82
CA GLN A 8 -4.47 -0.95 11.41
C GLN A 8 -3.35 -0.05 10.90
N TRP A 9 -2.20 -0.03 11.59
CA TRP A 9 -1.02 0.71 11.13
C TRP A 9 -0.45 0.15 9.83
N LEU A 10 -0.46 -1.16 9.63
CA LEU A 10 0.00 -1.80 8.40
C LEU A 10 -0.87 -1.38 7.21
N ARG A 11 -2.19 -1.35 7.36
CA ARG A 11 -3.12 -0.86 6.32
C ARG A 11 -2.93 0.63 6.03
N LEU A 12 -2.71 1.45 7.07
CA LEU A 12 -2.41 2.88 6.90
C LEU A 12 -1.10 3.11 6.15
N LEU A 13 -0.04 2.38 6.51
CA LEU A 13 1.24 2.43 5.83
C LEU A 13 1.09 2.01 4.37
N GLY A 14 0.32 0.95 4.11
CA GLY A 14 0.08 0.50 2.74
C GLY A 14 -0.64 1.52 1.87
N GLY A 15 -1.68 2.18 2.41
CA GLY A 15 -2.34 3.30 1.72
C GLY A 15 -1.41 4.49 1.49
N THR A 16 -0.55 4.82 2.46
CA THR A 16 0.41 5.91 2.35
C THR A 16 1.45 5.64 1.25
N ILE A 17 1.94 4.41 1.14
CA ILE A 17 2.88 3.99 0.09
C ILE A 17 2.23 4.12 -1.29
N VAL A 18 0.96 3.70 -1.44
CA VAL A 18 0.20 3.83 -2.69
C VAL A 18 0.02 5.30 -3.09
N LEU A 19 -0.38 6.16 -2.16
CA LEU A 19 -0.53 7.60 -2.46
C LEU A 19 0.81 8.26 -2.78
N GLY A 20 1.86 7.90 -2.03
CA GLY A 20 3.23 8.36 -2.28
C GLY A 20 3.71 7.95 -3.67
N SER A 21 3.57 6.68 -4.06
CA SER A 21 4.00 6.21 -5.38
C SER A 21 3.20 6.86 -6.51
N VAL A 22 1.91 7.14 -6.33
CA VAL A 22 1.11 7.90 -7.30
C VAL A 22 1.62 9.34 -7.46
N LEU A 23 2.01 10.03 -6.38
CA LEU A 23 2.63 11.35 -6.49
C LEU A 23 3.95 11.28 -7.27
N LEU A 24 4.78 10.26 -7.02
CA LEU A 24 6.01 10.06 -7.78
C LEU A 24 5.78 9.73 -9.27
N VAL A 25 4.66 9.09 -9.63
CA VAL A 25 4.25 8.93 -11.03
C VAL A 25 4.04 10.29 -11.71
N VAL A 26 3.36 11.21 -11.02
CA VAL A 26 3.05 12.54 -11.56
C VAL A 26 4.30 13.42 -11.66
N PHE A 27 5.16 13.39 -10.65
CA PHE A 27 6.31 14.32 -10.57
C PHE A 27 7.61 13.79 -11.17
N HIS A 28 7.76 12.48 -11.37
CA HIS A 28 9.04 11.89 -11.76
C HIS A 28 8.96 11.02 -13.00
N ASN A 29 8.27 9.88 -12.94
CA ASN A 29 8.21 8.92 -14.06
C ASN A 29 7.06 7.89 -13.87
N PRO A 30 6.33 7.52 -14.93
CA PRO A 30 5.34 6.43 -14.89
C PRO A 30 5.82 5.08 -14.35
N GLN A 31 7.13 4.80 -14.35
CA GLN A 31 7.70 3.56 -13.80
C GLN A 31 7.34 3.33 -12.32
N TRP A 32 6.98 4.38 -11.57
CA TRP A 32 6.49 4.27 -10.20
C TRP A 32 5.15 3.53 -10.07
N LEU A 33 4.41 3.34 -11.18
CA LEU A 33 3.21 2.50 -11.22
C LEU A 33 3.49 1.04 -10.83
N TRP A 34 4.71 0.54 -11.02
CA TRP A 34 5.09 -0.79 -10.54
C TRP A 34 4.97 -0.91 -9.02
N VAL A 35 5.40 0.12 -8.28
CA VAL A 35 5.29 0.16 -6.82
C VAL A 35 3.81 0.21 -6.41
N THR A 36 3.02 1.06 -7.06
CA THR A 36 1.57 1.16 -6.84
C THR A 36 0.87 -0.18 -7.10
N GLY A 37 1.21 -0.86 -8.20
CA GLY A 37 0.61 -2.13 -8.61
C GLY A 37 0.95 -3.27 -7.64
N ILE A 38 2.23 -3.43 -7.28
CA ILE A 38 2.66 -4.45 -6.32
C ILE A 38 1.99 -4.23 -4.96
N MET A 39 1.95 -2.99 -4.48
CA MET A 39 1.31 -2.67 -3.21
C MET A 39 -0.21 -2.88 -3.26
N GLY A 40 -0.84 -2.54 -4.39
CA GLY A 40 -2.26 -2.82 -4.62
C GLY A 40 -2.58 -4.31 -4.56
N VAL A 41 -1.76 -5.16 -5.18
CA VAL A 41 -1.92 -6.62 -5.08
C VAL A 41 -1.75 -7.10 -3.63
N ASN A 42 -0.80 -6.56 -2.88
CA ASN A 42 -0.60 -6.89 -1.47
C ASN A 42 -1.81 -6.50 -0.59
N LEU A 43 -2.38 -5.32 -0.81
CA LEU A 43 -3.59 -4.87 -0.10
C LEU A 43 -4.82 -5.72 -0.45
N ILE A 44 -4.96 -6.09 -1.73
CA ILE A 44 -6.03 -6.99 -2.19
C ILE A 44 -5.88 -8.36 -1.50
N GLN A 45 -4.66 -8.92 -1.47
CA GLN A 45 -4.39 -10.18 -0.79
C GLN A 45 -4.73 -10.08 0.71
N SER A 46 -4.31 -9.02 1.39
CA SER A 46 -4.65 -8.78 2.81
C SER A 46 -6.16 -8.73 3.07
N ALA A 47 -6.94 -8.17 2.14
CA ALA A 47 -8.40 -8.11 2.26
C ALA A 47 -9.06 -9.50 2.22
N PHE A 48 -8.48 -10.46 1.48
CA PHE A 48 -9.01 -11.83 1.39
C PHE A 48 -8.42 -12.76 2.45
N THR A 49 -7.18 -12.54 2.90
CA THR A 49 -6.50 -13.47 3.82
C THR A 49 -6.60 -13.05 5.29
N ASN A 50 -7.17 -11.88 5.63
CA ASN A 50 -7.19 -11.32 7.00
C ASN A 50 -5.81 -11.40 7.68
N PHE A 51 -4.76 -11.17 6.90
CA PHE A 51 -3.35 -11.13 7.30
C PHE A 51 -2.74 -9.82 6.82
#